data_AF-A0A4T0FBP5-F1
#
_entry.id   AF-A0A4T0FBP5-F1
#
_cell.length_a   1.000
_cell.length_b   1.000
_cell.length_c   1.000
_cell.angle_alpha   90.00
_cell.angle_beta   90.00
_cell.angle_gamma   90.00
#
_symmetry.space_group_name_H-M   'P 1'
#
loop_
_entity.id
_entity.type
_entity.pdbx_description
1 polymer ?
#
loop_
_entity_poly.entity_id
_entity_poly.type
_entity_poly.pdbx_seq_one_letter_code
_entity_poly.pdbx_strand_id
1 'polypeptide(L)'
;MSAHKAQLLLVSRQGKVRLSKWFKTAPPKNKSKLIKDVTQLVLSRRTKMCNFLEYKDEKVVYRRYASLFFIVGINNDDNELIALELIHRYVEILDRYFGNVCELDLIFNFQKAFSILDELILAGELQESSKKNVLRNVTQADSIQDSEESQQSLIKPRRSSSISSAIRDMPNPGQIAPKKPNQTSNFLMDLITMKWMIKPSTSFKMIIVTLVAWLNWQWLTPDQPNPISPLLLLSNQVPRHSDDPVSVTRYAKSYRDILFVLFYTIVFSFLRQFITLHVLQPLAVKIGTKPKKIPRFLEQAYTFLYFLASGSIGIWVMYQEPTWWYRTEHFWLGYPHWDMKYHIKLYYLLQTSYWLQQMLVLILRLEKPRKDFNELVMHHIVTLWLILWSYLINLSMIGNAIFVTMDVSDIFLALAKCYNYVRPGHWLGNFIFGFFILVWTYMRHWLNMRILYSVWSEFTLIPLENRRWWTPDGVWMVDWMQWQIFLPILLLQFLNLFWYFLIWRILIRALVYNHLADERSDDEDDGEDAEDAKVGKEQ
;
A
#
# COMPACT_ATOMS: atom_id res chain seq x y z
N MET A 1 29.54 18.07 -29.60
CA MET A 1 29.47 16.62 -29.88
C MET A 1 28.04 16.32 -30.32
N SER A 2 27.85 16.19 -31.62
CA SER A 2 26.58 15.75 -32.23
C SER A 2 26.52 14.23 -32.12
N ALA A 3 25.45 13.66 -31.62
CA ALA A 3 25.24 12.22 -31.54
C ALA A 3 24.02 11.88 -32.41
N HIS A 4 24.24 11.53 -33.67
CA HIS A 4 23.17 11.36 -34.65
C HIS A 4 22.48 10.00 -34.46
N LYS A 5 21.43 9.96 -33.63
CA LYS A 5 20.68 8.74 -33.34
C LYS A 5 19.85 8.32 -34.54
N ALA A 6 19.89 7.02 -34.86
CA ALA A 6 19.11 6.44 -35.95
C ALA A 6 17.70 6.03 -35.51
N GLN A 7 17.59 5.44 -34.30
CA GLN A 7 16.34 4.97 -33.70
C GLN A 7 16.38 4.94 -32.18
N LEU A 8 15.20 5.04 -31.54
CA LEU A 8 14.99 4.73 -30.12
C LEU A 8 13.81 3.77 -29.96
N LEU A 9 14.04 2.67 -29.25
CA LEU A 9 13.08 1.59 -29.02
C LEU A 9 12.92 1.33 -27.52
N LEU A 10 11.69 1.15 -27.07
CA LEU A 10 11.36 0.55 -25.78
C LEU A 10 10.75 -0.83 -26.01
N VAL A 11 11.31 -1.83 -25.35
CA VAL A 11 10.88 -3.22 -25.48
C VAL A 11 10.72 -3.85 -24.10
N SER A 12 9.64 -4.61 -23.91
CA SER A 12 9.44 -5.36 -22.68
C SER A 12 10.33 -6.60 -22.61
N ARG A 13 10.47 -7.18 -21.42
CA ARG A 13 11.14 -8.47 -21.22
C ARG A 13 10.55 -9.61 -22.06
N GLN A 14 9.29 -9.49 -22.49
CA GLN A 14 8.61 -10.46 -23.37
C GLN A 14 8.86 -10.19 -24.87
N GLY A 15 9.66 -9.18 -25.22
CA GLY A 15 9.92 -8.80 -26.61
C GLY A 15 8.81 -7.95 -27.24
N LYS A 16 7.87 -7.43 -26.45
CA LYS A 16 6.80 -6.54 -26.96
C LYS A 16 7.31 -5.11 -27.05
N VAL A 17 7.21 -4.49 -28.21
CA VAL A 17 7.58 -3.08 -28.42
C VAL A 17 6.54 -2.18 -27.76
N ARG A 18 6.99 -1.22 -26.95
CA ARG A 18 6.15 -0.21 -26.28
C ARG A 18 6.24 1.15 -26.94
N LEU A 19 7.42 1.48 -27.46
CA LEU A 19 7.68 2.73 -28.18
C LEU A 19 8.71 2.45 -29.27
N SER A 20 8.51 3.01 -30.45
CA SER A 20 9.51 3.00 -31.53
C SER A 20 9.54 4.35 -32.23
N LYS A 21 10.61 5.12 -32.03
CA LYS A 21 10.88 6.37 -32.73
C LYS A 21 12.01 6.16 -33.73
N TRP A 22 11.80 6.65 -34.95
CA TRP A 22 12.77 6.57 -36.05
C TRP A 22 13.15 7.98 -36.46
N PHE A 23 14.44 8.27 -36.50
CA PHE A 23 14.97 9.58 -36.90
C PHE A 23 15.49 9.57 -38.33
N LYS A 24 15.86 8.39 -38.86
CA LYS A 24 16.18 8.17 -40.27
C LYS A 24 15.00 7.50 -41.01
N THR A 25 14.81 7.91 -42.25
CA THR A 25 13.80 7.32 -43.13
C THR A 25 14.25 5.91 -43.55
N ALA A 26 13.41 4.91 -43.29
CA ALA A 26 13.69 3.53 -43.65
C ALA A 26 12.40 2.81 -44.08
N PRO A 27 12.47 1.84 -45.02
CA PRO A 27 11.31 1.04 -45.43
C PRO A 27 10.70 0.26 -44.24
N PRO A 28 9.37 0.11 -44.16
CA PRO A 28 8.71 -0.62 -43.07
C PRO A 28 9.26 -2.04 -42.88
N LYS A 29 9.56 -2.76 -43.97
CA LYS A 29 10.15 -4.11 -43.93
C LYS A 29 11.50 -4.13 -43.20
N ASN A 30 12.33 -3.12 -43.44
CA ASN A 30 13.64 -2.99 -42.77
C ASN A 30 13.47 -2.62 -41.30
N LYS A 31 12.51 -1.74 -40.97
CA LYS A 31 12.18 -1.37 -39.59
C LYS A 31 11.75 -2.59 -38.76
N SER A 32 10.83 -3.39 -39.29
CA SER A 32 10.35 -4.62 -38.62
C SER A 32 11.47 -5.64 -38.44
N LYS A 33 12.33 -5.81 -39.45
CA LYS A 33 13.49 -6.71 -39.36
C LYS A 33 14.48 -6.23 -38.29
N LEU A 34 14.83 -4.94 -38.28
CA LEU A 34 15.75 -4.37 -37.30
C LEU A 34 15.21 -4.49 -35.88
N ILE A 35 13.93 -4.18 -35.66
CA ILE A 35 13.30 -4.33 -34.34
C ILE A 35 13.42 -5.77 -33.84
N LYS A 36 13.12 -6.75 -34.70
CA LYS A 36 13.19 -8.18 -34.35
C LYS A 36 14.61 -8.60 -34.00
N ASP A 37 15.56 -8.28 -34.87
CA ASP A 37 16.97 -8.69 -34.73
C ASP A 37 17.60 -8.04 -33.47
N VAL A 38 17.43 -6.73 -33.29
CA VAL A 38 17.98 -5.99 -32.13
C VAL A 38 17.32 -6.42 -30.82
N THR A 39 16.00 -6.65 -30.82
CA THR A 39 15.28 -7.13 -29.63
C THR A 39 15.81 -8.50 -29.20
N GLN A 40 15.99 -9.43 -30.14
CA GLN A 40 16.50 -10.76 -29.85
C GLN A 40 17.93 -10.71 -29.31
N LEU A 41 18.81 -9.88 -29.91
CA LEU A 41 20.17 -9.68 -29.44
C LEU A 41 20.20 -9.15 -28.01
N VAL A 42 19.44 -8.10 -27.69
CA VAL A 42 19.42 -7.49 -26.36
C VAL A 42 18.84 -8.45 -25.30
N LEU A 43 17.73 -9.15 -25.60
CA LEU A 43 17.08 -10.05 -24.65
C LEU A 43 17.90 -11.32 -24.34
N SER A 44 18.77 -11.75 -25.25
CA SER A 44 19.64 -12.92 -25.05
C SER A 44 20.80 -12.67 -24.08
N ARG A 45 21.05 -11.42 -23.67
CA ARG A 45 22.24 -11.04 -22.88
C ARG A 45 22.04 -11.16 -21.38
N ARG A 46 23.14 -11.50 -20.70
CA ARG A 46 23.22 -11.56 -19.23
C ARG A 46 23.48 -10.18 -18.64
N THR A 47 23.08 -9.97 -17.38
CA THR A 47 23.15 -8.66 -16.70
C THR A 47 24.56 -8.11 -16.49
N LYS A 48 25.60 -8.96 -16.49
CA LYS A 48 27.01 -8.54 -16.33
C LYS A 48 27.69 -8.15 -17.65
N MET A 49 27.00 -8.27 -18.80
CA MET A 49 27.58 -7.94 -20.09
C MET A 49 27.53 -6.44 -20.37
N CYS A 50 28.40 -5.98 -21.28
CA CYS A 50 28.44 -4.59 -21.71
C CYS A 50 27.11 -4.13 -22.33
N ASN A 51 26.76 -2.86 -22.07
CA ASN A 51 25.56 -2.18 -22.57
C ASN A 51 25.67 -1.71 -24.03
N PHE A 52 26.83 -1.93 -24.66
CA PHE A 52 27.12 -1.56 -26.04
C PHE A 52 27.21 -2.81 -26.92
N LEU A 53 26.69 -2.69 -28.13
CA LEU A 53 26.58 -3.75 -29.11
C LEU A 53 26.91 -3.21 -30.48
N GLU A 54 27.60 -3.99 -31.29
CA GLU A 54 27.75 -3.71 -32.71
C GLU A 54 26.67 -4.46 -33.48
N TYR A 55 25.96 -3.75 -34.36
CA TYR A 55 24.94 -4.34 -35.21
C TYR A 55 25.05 -3.75 -36.62
N LYS A 56 25.69 -4.53 -37.52
CA LYS A 56 26.04 -4.08 -38.88
C LYS A 56 26.91 -2.82 -38.81
N ASP A 57 26.53 -1.77 -39.52
CA ASP A 57 27.26 -0.50 -39.60
C ASP A 57 26.82 0.51 -38.52
N GLU A 58 26.06 0.08 -37.51
CA GLU A 58 25.61 0.91 -36.40
C GLU A 58 25.98 0.29 -35.04
N LYS A 59 26.14 1.16 -34.04
CA LYS A 59 26.26 0.74 -32.64
C LYS A 59 24.90 0.83 -31.95
N VAL A 60 24.60 -0.16 -31.14
CA VAL A 60 23.37 -0.22 -30.33
C VAL A 60 23.75 -0.09 -28.86
N VAL A 61 23.20 0.94 -28.22
CA VAL A 61 23.32 1.19 -26.78
C VAL A 61 22.02 0.82 -26.12
N TYR A 62 22.07 0.02 -25.06
CA TYR A 62 20.86 -0.35 -24.32
C TYR A 62 21.03 -0.26 -22.81
N ARG A 63 19.93 -0.01 -22.11
CA ARG A 63 19.87 -0.10 -20.64
C ARG A 63 18.53 -0.69 -20.20
N ARG A 64 18.59 -1.53 -19.19
CA ARG A 64 17.41 -2.15 -18.59
C ARG A 64 16.96 -1.36 -17.35
N TYR A 65 15.69 -1.00 -17.31
CA TYR A 65 15.01 -0.46 -16.13
C TYR A 65 13.79 -1.35 -15.82
N ALA A 66 13.81 -2.02 -14.66
CA ALA A 66 12.79 -3.00 -14.26
C ALA A 66 12.51 -4.08 -15.34
N SER A 67 11.33 -4.07 -15.95
CA SER A 67 10.90 -4.98 -17.03
C SER A 67 11.13 -4.45 -18.45
N LEU A 68 11.60 -3.21 -18.59
CA LEU A 68 11.77 -2.51 -19.86
C LEU A 68 13.24 -2.40 -20.26
N PHE A 69 13.47 -2.56 -21.56
CA PHE A 69 14.75 -2.33 -22.23
C PHE A 69 14.61 -1.09 -23.09
N PHE A 70 15.45 -0.10 -22.81
CA PHE A 70 15.59 1.12 -23.59
C PHE A 70 16.79 0.92 -24.51
N ILE A 71 16.58 1.06 -25.80
CA ILE A 71 17.56 0.73 -26.84
C ILE A 71 17.66 1.92 -27.79
N VAL A 72 18.89 2.38 -28.05
CA VAL A 72 19.19 3.48 -28.95
C VAL A 72 20.20 2.99 -29.99
N GLY A 73 19.92 3.23 -31.27
CA GLY A 73 20.89 3.04 -32.35
C GLY A 73 21.63 4.35 -32.62
N ILE A 74 22.95 4.30 -32.63
CA ILE A 74 23.85 5.43 -32.88
C ILE A 74 24.86 5.07 -33.98
N ASN A 75 25.48 6.08 -34.59
CA ASN A 75 26.52 5.84 -35.59
C ASN A 75 27.83 5.39 -34.92
N ASN A 76 28.77 4.86 -35.71
CA ASN A 76 30.05 4.38 -35.19
C ASN A 76 30.92 5.48 -34.56
N ASP A 77 30.76 6.72 -35.02
CA ASP A 77 31.52 7.88 -34.57
C ASP A 77 30.92 8.56 -33.33
N ASP A 78 29.73 8.14 -32.89
CA ASP A 78 29.03 8.72 -31.76
C ASP A 78 29.54 8.14 -30.42
N ASN A 79 29.48 8.96 -29.36
CA ASN A 79 29.88 8.53 -28.03
C ASN A 79 28.77 7.69 -27.35
N GLU A 80 29.10 6.44 -27.02
CA GLU A 80 28.17 5.47 -26.44
C GLU A 80 27.72 5.85 -25.03
N LEU A 81 28.59 6.50 -24.23
CA LEU A 81 28.28 6.93 -22.87
C LEU A 81 27.27 8.07 -22.86
N ILE A 82 27.37 9.00 -23.82
CA ILE A 82 26.39 10.09 -23.96
C ILE A 82 25.01 9.53 -24.35
N ALA A 83 24.97 8.53 -25.24
CA ALA A 83 23.72 7.84 -25.57
C ALA A 83 23.13 7.09 -24.36
N LEU A 84 23.97 6.47 -23.53
CA LEU A 84 23.54 5.80 -22.30
C LEU A 84 22.98 6.80 -21.26
N GLU A 85 23.61 7.96 -21.13
CA GLU A 85 23.17 9.02 -20.23
C GLU A 85 21.89 9.69 -20.73
N LEU A 86 21.73 9.82 -22.04
CA LEU A 86 20.47 10.26 -22.66
C LEU A 86 19.31 9.31 -22.34
N ILE A 87 19.53 7.99 -22.40
CA ILE A 87 18.52 7.01 -21.98
C ILE A 87 18.15 7.26 -20.52
N HIS A 88 19.14 7.47 -19.64
CA HIS A 88 18.88 7.75 -18.23
C HIS A 88 18.07 9.05 -18.05
N ARG A 89 18.48 10.12 -18.73
CA ARG A 89 17.79 11.41 -18.74
C ARG A 89 16.33 11.28 -19.16
N TYR A 90 16.04 10.51 -20.21
CA TYR A 90 14.67 10.27 -20.65
C TYR A 90 13.84 9.54 -19.59
N VAL A 91 14.41 8.50 -18.96
CA VAL A 91 13.76 7.75 -17.88
C VAL A 91 13.49 8.64 -16.66
N GLU A 92 14.42 9.50 -16.27
CA GLU A 92 14.22 10.43 -15.16
C GLU A 92 13.10 11.45 -15.44
N ILE A 93 12.98 11.91 -16.69
CA ILE A 93 11.90 12.85 -17.08
C ILE A 93 10.56 12.12 -17.07
N LEU A 94 10.49 10.90 -17.61
CA LEU A 94 9.29 10.07 -17.54
C LEU A 94 8.89 9.82 -16.07
N ASP A 95 9.84 9.49 -15.21
CA ASP A 95 9.58 9.21 -13.80
C ASP A 95 9.05 10.44 -13.05
N ARG A 96 9.62 11.61 -13.31
CA ARG A 96 9.13 12.88 -12.75
C ARG A 96 7.76 13.28 -13.29
N TYR A 97 7.48 13.02 -14.57
CA TYR A 97 6.21 13.37 -15.20
C TYR A 97 5.07 12.47 -14.70
N PHE A 98 5.26 11.15 -14.67
CA PHE A 98 4.23 10.20 -14.24
C PHE A 98 4.14 10.03 -12.71
N GLY A 99 5.23 10.33 -11.98
CA GLY A 99 5.32 10.17 -10.53
C GLY A 99 5.42 8.70 -10.13
N ASN A 100 6.60 8.12 -10.34
CA ASN A 100 6.92 6.67 -10.32
C ASN A 100 6.41 5.95 -11.57
N VAL A 101 7.13 6.12 -12.67
CA VAL A 101 6.72 5.55 -13.96
C VAL A 101 6.79 4.03 -13.97
N CYS A 102 5.74 3.37 -14.45
CA CYS A 102 5.74 1.94 -14.70
C CYS A 102 5.49 1.59 -16.18
N GLU A 103 5.73 0.32 -16.56
CA GLU A 103 5.48 -0.13 -17.94
C GLU A 103 4.02 0.09 -18.37
N LEU A 104 3.08 -0.01 -17.43
CA LEU A 104 1.66 0.16 -17.70
C LEU A 104 1.32 1.62 -18.06
N ASP A 105 1.99 2.60 -17.44
CA ASP A 105 1.79 4.02 -17.74
C ASP A 105 2.21 4.36 -19.17
N LEU A 106 3.32 3.77 -19.63
CA LEU A 106 3.81 3.95 -21.00
C LEU A 106 2.92 3.24 -22.03
N ILE A 107 2.24 2.16 -21.65
CA ILE A 107 1.26 1.47 -22.52
C ILE A 107 0.01 2.34 -22.69
N PHE A 108 -0.55 2.85 -21.58
CA PHE A 108 -1.79 3.62 -21.63
C PHE A 108 -1.59 5.05 -22.13
N ASN A 109 -0.42 5.65 -21.88
CA ASN A 109 -0.11 7.04 -22.22
C ASN A 109 1.07 7.14 -23.19
N PHE A 110 1.14 6.23 -24.18
CA PHE A 110 2.24 6.20 -25.15
C PHE A 110 2.40 7.53 -25.90
N GLN A 111 1.31 8.25 -26.16
CA GLN A 111 1.33 9.57 -26.78
C GLN A 111 2.13 10.58 -25.95
N LYS A 112 1.89 10.63 -24.64
CA LYS A 112 2.65 11.52 -23.74
C LYS A 112 4.13 11.11 -23.65
N ALA A 113 4.42 9.81 -23.68
CA ALA A 113 5.80 9.33 -23.76
C ALA A 113 6.52 9.79 -25.05
N PHE A 114 5.82 9.82 -26.19
CA PHE A 114 6.33 10.40 -27.44
C PHE A 114 6.50 11.93 -27.34
N SER A 115 5.54 12.66 -26.76
CA SER A 115 5.65 14.11 -26.58
C SER A 115 6.86 14.50 -25.71
N ILE A 116 7.09 13.77 -24.61
CA ILE A 116 8.26 13.95 -23.76
C ILE A 116 9.56 13.63 -24.53
N LEU A 117 9.52 12.58 -25.34
CA LEU A 117 10.68 12.19 -26.13
C LEU A 117 11.02 13.25 -27.18
N ASP A 118 10.00 13.83 -27.82
CA ASP A 118 10.18 14.83 -28.88
C ASP A 118 10.65 16.18 -28.33
N GLU A 119 10.30 16.52 -27.08
CA GLU A 119 10.85 17.69 -26.39
C GLU A 119 12.31 17.47 -25.96
N LEU A 120 12.72 16.23 -25.74
CA LEU A 120 14.10 15.86 -25.38
C LEU A 120 15.00 15.70 -26.62
N ILE A 121 14.49 15.05 -27.66
CA ILE A 121 15.24 14.63 -28.85
C ILE A 121 14.48 15.00 -30.11
N LEU A 122 15.13 15.75 -30.99
CA LEU A 122 14.59 16.12 -32.28
C LEU A 122 15.61 15.84 -33.37
N ALA A 123 15.15 15.31 -34.50
CA ALA A 123 16.01 14.94 -35.64
C ALA A 123 17.21 14.03 -35.28
N GLY A 124 17.07 13.21 -34.23
CA GLY A 124 18.11 12.30 -33.75
C GLY A 124 19.11 12.95 -32.78
N GLU A 125 19.01 14.25 -32.54
CA GLU A 125 19.92 15.01 -31.68
C GLU A 125 19.27 15.46 -30.38
N LEU A 126 20.08 15.73 -29.36
CA LEU A 126 19.56 16.28 -28.09
C LEU A 126 19.10 17.73 -28.33
N GLN A 127 17.81 18.01 -28.10
CA GLN A 127 17.25 19.35 -28.23
C GLN A 127 17.37 20.13 -26.92
N GLU A 128 16.88 19.57 -25.82
CA GLU A 128 16.86 20.22 -24.52
C GLU A 128 17.57 19.34 -23.48
N SER A 129 18.61 19.89 -22.86
CA SER A 129 19.39 19.16 -21.86
C SER A 129 18.78 19.26 -20.45
N SER A 130 18.03 20.33 -20.17
CA SER A 130 17.44 20.60 -18.86
C SER A 130 16.16 19.81 -18.63
N LYS A 131 16.18 18.88 -17.66
CA LYS A 131 14.98 18.15 -17.19
C LYS A 131 13.83 19.10 -16.83
N LYS A 132 14.16 20.23 -16.22
CA LYS A 132 13.17 21.21 -15.74
C LYS A 132 12.46 21.88 -16.91
N ASN A 133 13.19 22.21 -17.97
CA ASN A 133 12.61 22.86 -19.14
C ASN A 133 11.72 21.90 -19.93
N VAL A 134 12.18 20.66 -20.17
CA VAL A 134 11.37 19.61 -20.82
C VAL A 134 10.03 19.43 -20.08
N LEU A 135 10.08 19.23 -18.77
CA LEU A 135 8.86 19.06 -17.97
C LEU A 135 7.95 20.27 -18.01
N ARG A 136 8.51 21.49 -17.96
CA ARG A 136 7.73 22.73 -18.04
C ARG A 136 7.01 22.85 -19.38
N ASN A 137 7.71 22.60 -20.48
CA ASN A 137 7.16 22.75 -21.82
C ASN A 137 6.08 21.70 -22.11
N VAL A 138 6.32 20.44 -21.73
CA VAL A 138 5.32 19.36 -21.85
C VAL A 138 4.08 19.67 -21.00
N THR A 139 4.26 20.10 -19.74
CA THR A 139 3.13 20.43 -18.85
C THR A 139 2.33 21.64 -19.38
N GLN A 140 3.01 22.63 -19.96
CA GLN A 140 2.35 23.76 -20.59
C GLN A 140 1.55 23.31 -21.81
N ALA A 141 2.11 22.45 -22.66
CA ALA A 141 1.40 21.88 -23.81
C ALA A 141 0.16 21.07 -23.38
N ASP A 142 0.27 20.28 -22.31
CA ASP A 142 -0.86 19.55 -21.73
C ASP A 142 -1.97 20.50 -21.25
N SER A 143 -1.60 21.60 -20.60
CA SER A 143 -2.59 22.59 -20.11
C SER A 143 -3.34 23.29 -21.24
N ILE A 144 -2.67 23.52 -22.38
CA ILE A 144 -3.29 24.08 -23.57
C ILE A 144 -4.24 23.05 -24.19
N GLN A 145 -3.79 21.80 -24.33
CA GLN A 145 -4.63 20.70 -24.82
C GLN A 145 -5.91 20.53 -23.98
N ASP A 146 -5.78 20.50 -22.65
CA ASP A 146 -6.92 20.37 -21.74
C ASP A 146 -7.89 21.56 -21.85
N SER A 147 -7.36 22.77 -22.10
CA SER A 147 -8.15 23.98 -22.29
C SER A 147 -8.93 23.95 -23.61
N GLU A 148 -8.31 23.49 -24.69
CA GLU A 148 -8.96 23.33 -26.00
C GLU A 148 -10.05 22.25 -25.97
N GLU A 149 -9.78 21.10 -25.32
CA GLU A 149 -10.77 20.04 -25.13
C GLU A 149 -11.97 20.53 -24.30
N SER A 150 -11.71 21.33 -23.26
CA SER A 150 -12.76 21.96 -22.45
C SER A 150 -13.59 22.95 -23.27
N GLN A 151 -12.95 23.78 -24.10
CA GLN A 151 -13.65 24.71 -24.99
C GLN A 151 -14.47 23.99 -26.06
N GLN A 152 -13.96 22.92 -26.67
CA GLN A 152 -14.74 22.10 -27.60
C GLN A 152 -15.95 21.43 -26.94
N SER A 153 -15.83 21.01 -25.68
CA SER A 153 -16.97 20.45 -24.93
C SER A 153 -18.06 21.49 -24.62
N LEU A 154 -17.71 22.78 -24.56
CA LEU A 154 -18.60 23.92 -24.31
C LEU A 154 -19.30 24.42 -25.59
N ILE A 155 -18.82 24.07 -26.79
CA ILE A 155 -19.44 24.44 -28.09
C ILE A 155 -20.62 23.49 -28.46
N LYS A 156 -21.38 23.02 -27.47
CA LYS A 156 -22.78 22.58 -27.68
C LYS A 156 -23.68 23.80 -27.49
N PRO A 157 -24.68 24.05 -28.35
CA PRO A 157 -25.29 25.37 -28.46
C PRO A 157 -26.10 25.67 -27.21
N ARG A 158 -25.59 26.55 -26.35
CA ARG A 158 -26.39 27.25 -25.34
C ARG A 158 -26.17 28.75 -25.52
N ARG A 159 -27.30 29.43 -25.73
CA ARG A 159 -27.41 30.85 -26.08
C ARG A 159 -26.54 31.74 -25.19
N SER A 160 -25.90 32.69 -25.89
CA SER A 160 -25.19 33.89 -25.45
C SER A 160 -25.45 34.41 -24.03
N SER A 161 -24.37 34.73 -23.32
CA SER A 161 -24.25 36.00 -22.60
C SER A 161 -22.78 36.34 -22.26
N SER A 162 -22.32 37.43 -22.86
CA SER A 162 -21.21 38.36 -22.51
C SER A 162 -19.85 37.81 -22.06
N ILE A 163 -18.84 38.09 -22.89
CA ILE A 163 -17.40 37.80 -22.69
C ILE A 163 -16.71 38.82 -21.74
N SER A 164 -17.38 39.90 -21.32
CA SER A 164 -16.66 41.01 -20.64
C SER A 164 -16.40 40.82 -19.13
N SER A 165 -17.02 39.83 -18.47
CA SER A 165 -16.83 39.61 -17.02
C SER A 165 -15.70 38.64 -16.66
N ALA A 166 -15.20 37.84 -17.62
CA ALA A 166 -14.20 36.80 -17.35
C ALA A 166 -12.74 37.31 -17.35
N ILE A 167 -12.50 38.54 -17.79
CA ILE A 167 -11.13 39.09 -17.95
C ILE A 167 -10.60 39.70 -16.63
N ARG A 168 -11.44 39.92 -15.62
CA ARG A 168 -11.02 40.55 -14.35
C ARG A 168 -10.46 39.60 -13.27
N ASP A 169 -10.56 38.29 -13.45
CA ASP A 169 -10.25 37.31 -12.38
C ASP A 169 -9.11 36.32 -12.71
N MET A 170 -8.10 36.71 -13.51
CA MET A 170 -6.91 35.86 -13.69
C MET A 170 -5.94 35.96 -12.50
N PRO A 171 -5.57 34.85 -11.83
CA PRO A 171 -4.52 34.86 -10.81
C PRO A 171 -3.11 34.85 -11.42
N ASN A 172 -2.16 35.40 -10.66
CA ASN A 172 -0.75 35.63 -11.00
C ASN A 172 0.02 34.32 -11.35
N PRO A 173 0.93 34.27 -12.35
CA PRO A 173 1.51 33.02 -12.89
C PRO A 173 2.52 32.26 -12.01
N GLY A 174 2.55 32.49 -10.69
CA GLY A 174 3.63 32.01 -9.80
C GLY A 174 3.31 30.83 -8.88
N GLN A 175 2.07 30.31 -8.85
CA GLN A 175 1.65 29.31 -7.85
C GLN A 175 0.74 28.20 -8.39
N ILE A 176 0.97 27.73 -9.61
CA ILE A 176 0.23 26.58 -10.14
C ILE A 176 1.06 25.31 -9.87
N ALA A 177 0.78 24.65 -8.74
CA ALA A 177 1.15 23.25 -8.57
C ALA A 177 0.49 22.44 -9.71
N PRO A 178 1.19 21.50 -10.36
CA PRO A 178 0.62 20.73 -11.47
C PRO A 178 -0.61 19.96 -10.97
N LYS A 179 -1.78 20.37 -11.44
CA LYS A 179 -3.02 19.61 -11.25
C LYS A 179 -2.91 18.35 -12.12
N LYS A 180 -2.99 17.17 -11.50
CA LYS A 180 -3.02 15.90 -12.22
C LYS A 180 -4.16 15.91 -13.24
N PRO A 181 -3.97 15.41 -14.48
CA PRO A 181 -5.01 15.42 -15.51
C PRO A 181 -6.24 14.67 -15.00
N ASN A 182 -7.41 15.31 -15.12
CA ASN A 182 -8.70 14.73 -14.79
C ASN A 182 -9.04 13.64 -15.80
N GLN A 183 -8.49 12.45 -15.59
CA GLN A 183 -8.94 11.24 -16.26
C GLN A 183 -10.41 11.04 -15.88
N THR A 184 -11.34 11.24 -16.82
CA THR A 184 -12.78 10.97 -16.67
C THR A 184 -12.97 9.47 -16.47
N SER A 185 -12.73 9.02 -15.25
CA SER A 185 -12.83 7.62 -14.89
C SER A 185 -14.28 7.26 -14.74
N ASN A 186 -14.75 6.38 -15.62
CA ASN A 186 -16.04 5.74 -15.44
C ASN A 186 -16.01 4.91 -14.15
N PHE A 187 -17.05 5.05 -13.31
CA PHE A 187 -17.15 4.37 -12.01
C PHE A 187 -16.89 2.85 -12.12
N LEU A 188 -17.39 2.22 -13.19
CA LEU A 188 -17.17 0.80 -13.48
C LEU A 188 -15.70 0.47 -13.77
N MET A 189 -14.98 1.36 -14.46
CA MET A 189 -13.55 1.18 -14.69
C MET A 189 -12.76 1.33 -13.39
N ASP A 190 -13.11 2.30 -12.53
CA ASP A 190 -12.48 2.42 -11.21
C ASP A 190 -12.73 1.18 -10.33
N LEU A 191 -13.88 0.53 -10.47
CA LEU A 191 -14.21 -0.70 -9.75
C LEU A 191 -13.34 -1.88 -10.21
N ILE A 192 -13.28 -2.13 -11.52
CA ILE A 192 -12.50 -3.23 -12.10
C ILE A 192 -10.99 -3.03 -11.86
N THR A 193 -10.53 -1.79 -11.93
CA THR A 193 -9.10 -1.45 -11.74
C THR A 193 -8.70 -1.28 -10.28
N MET A 194 -9.59 -1.54 -9.32
CA MET A 194 -9.34 -1.35 -7.88
C MET A 194 -8.91 0.07 -7.48
N LYS A 195 -9.17 1.08 -8.34
CA LYS A 195 -8.82 2.49 -8.07
C LYS A 195 -9.57 3.08 -6.88
N TRP A 196 -10.66 2.44 -6.43
CA TRP A 196 -11.38 2.80 -5.21
C TRP A 196 -10.49 2.73 -3.96
N MET A 197 -9.46 1.88 -3.94
CA MET A 197 -8.46 1.81 -2.86
C MET A 197 -7.63 3.11 -2.72
N ILE A 198 -7.55 3.93 -3.78
CA ILE A 198 -6.73 5.15 -3.85
C ILE A 198 -7.60 6.41 -3.92
N LYS A 199 -8.77 6.31 -4.56
CA LYS A 199 -9.70 7.44 -4.73
C LYS A 199 -10.80 7.38 -3.66
N PRO A 200 -10.83 8.34 -2.71
CA PRO A 200 -11.82 8.32 -1.64
C PRO A 200 -13.24 8.51 -2.18
N SER A 201 -13.41 9.27 -3.26
CA SER A 201 -14.72 9.51 -3.88
C SER A 201 -15.36 8.24 -4.44
N THR A 202 -14.57 7.32 -5.02
CA THR A 202 -15.10 6.07 -5.57
C THR A 202 -15.51 5.11 -4.45
N SER A 203 -14.68 4.93 -3.42
CA SER A 203 -15.05 4.13 -2.25
C SER A 203 -16.26 4.71 -1.51
N PHE A 204 -16.33 6.03 -1.36
CA PHE A 204 -17.49 6.70 -0.78
C PHE A 204 -18.77 6.43 -1.58
N LYS A 205 -18.72 6.52 -2.91
CA LYS A 205 -19.86 6.16 -3.77
C LYS A 205 -20.30 4.71 -3.56
N MET A 206 -19.38 3.76 -3.45
CA MET A 206 -19.72 2.35 -3.19
C MET A 206 -20.44 2.17 -1.84
N ILE A 207 -19.97 2.86 -0.80
CA ILE A 207 -20.61 2.84 0.53
C ILE A 207 -22.03 3.42 0.44
N ILE A 208 -22.18 4.60 -0.16
CA ILE A 208 -23.48 5.27 -0.30
C ILE A 208 -24.45 4.44 -1.14
N VAL A 209 -24.01 3.86 -2.27
CA VAL A 209 -24.85 2.98 -3.10
C VAL A 209 -25.35 1.79 -2.28
N THR A 210 -24.50 1.19 -1.44
CA THR A 210 -24.89 0.07 -0.58
C THR A 210 -25.90 0.50 0.48
N LEU A 211 -25.69 1.65 1.14
CA LEU A 211 -26.61 2.18 2.15
C LEU A 211 -27.97 2.57 1.56
N VAL A 212 -27.97 3.23 0.40
CA VAL A 212 -29.19 3.61 -0.32
C VAL A 212 -29.94 2.36 -0.78
N ALA A 213 -29.24 1.35 -1.30
CA ALA A 213 -29.87 0.09 -1.68
C ALA A 213 -30.47 -0.62 -0.47
N TRP A 214 -29.79 -0.60 0.69
CA TRP A 214 -30.32 -1.16 1.93
C TRP A 214 -31.59 -0.43 2.39
N LEU A 215 -31.58 0.91 2.42
CA LEU A 215 -32.73 1.73 2.83
C LEU A 215 -33.91 1.54 1.88
N ASN A 216 -33.67 1.56 0.57
CA ASN A 216 -34.72 1.33 -0.43
C ASN A 216 -35.36 -0.05 -0.26
N TRP A 217 -34.58 -1.09 0.02
CA TRP A 217 -35.13 -2.42 0.27
C TRP A 217 -36.00 -2.45 1.54
N GLN A 218 -35.55 -1.83 2.64
CA GLN A 218 -36.35 -1.77 3.87
C GLN A 218 -37.68 -1.04 3.65
N TRP A 219 -37.67 -0.02 2.81
CA TRP A 219 -38.87 0.78 2.53
C TRP A 219 -39.82 0.10 1.54
N LEU A 220 -39.29 -0.51 0.47
CA LEU A 220 -40.10 -1.16 -0.58
C LEU A 220 -40.66 -2.52 -0.14
N THR A 221 -39.94 -3.25 0.70
CA THR A 221 -40.30 -4.60 1.12
C THR A 221 -40.08 -4.79 2.63
N PRO A 222 -40.89 -4.14 3.49
CA PRO A 222 -40.70 -4.19 4.95
C PRO A 222 -40.90 -5.60 5.52
N ASP A 223 -41.74 -6.43 4.89
CA ASP A 223 -42.06 -7.77 5.37
C ASP A 223 -41.03 -8.84 4.95
N GLN A 224 -40.05 -8.48 4.12
CA GLN A 224 -39.04 -9.43 3.62
C GLN A 224 -37.65 -9.18 4.20
N PRO A 225 -36.86 -10.24 4.43
CA PRO A 225 -35.50 -10.10 4.94
C PRO A 225 -34.63 -9.36 3.92
N ASN A 226 -33.94 -8.32 4.39
CA ASN A 226 -33.13 -7.50 3.52
C ASN A 226 -31.83 -8.22 3.10
N PRO A 227 -31.60 -8.44 1.79
CA PRO A 227 -30.44 -9.16 1.27
C PRO A 227 -29.13 -8.39 1.43
N ILE A 228 -29.19 -7.08 1.71
CA ILE A 228 -28.03 -6.19 1.92
C ILE A 228 -27.65 -6.12 3.39
N SER A 229 -28.55 -6.50 4.32
CA SER A 229 -28.24 -6.51 5.76
C SER A 229 -26.94 -7.24 6.12
N PRO A 230 -26.59 -8.39 5.51
CA PRO A 230 -25.30 -9.05 5.73
C PRO A 230 -24.04 -8.22 5.46
N LEU A 231 -24.13 -7.18 4.61
CA LEU A 231 -23.00 -6.29 4.32
C LEU A 231 -22.81 -5.26 5.45
N LEU A 232 -23.89 -4.84 6.11
CA LEU A 232 -23.90 -3.73 7.06
C LEU A 232 -23.96 -4.19 8.53
N LEU A 233 -24.62 -5.31 8.81
CA LEU A 233 -24.97 -5.77 10.14
C LEU A 233 -24.47 -7.19 10.38
N LEU A 234 -24.20 -7.52 11.64
CA LEU A 234 -23.84 -8.87 12.03
C LEU A 234 -24.96 -9.85 11.69
N SER A 235 -24.60 -10.95 11.05
CA SER A 235 -25.53 -12.01 10.68
C SER A 235 -25.62 -13.10 11.76
N ASN A 236 -26.71 -13.88 11.71
CA ASN A 236 -26.92 -15.08 12.50
C ASN A 236 -26.97 -14.85 14.03
N GLN A 237 -27.97 -14.09 14.47
CA GLN A 237 -28.27 -13.89 15.88
C GLN A 237 -28.84 -15.19 16.48
N VAL A 238 -28.33 -15.59 17.64
CA VAL A 238 -28.74 -16.80 18.37
C VAL A 238 -29.90 -16.45 19.32
N PRO A 239 -30.85 -17.38 19.55
CA PRO A 239 -31.86 -17.19 20.59
C PRO A 239 -31.22 -16.90 21.96
N ARG A 240 -31.83 -16.01 22.73
CA ARG A 240 -31.32 -15.60 24.05
C ARG A 240 -31.28 -16.80 25.00
N HIS A 241 -30.14 -17.03 25.65
CA HIS A 241 -30.04 -18.00 26.74
C HIS A 241 -30.81 -17.52 27.98
N SER A 242 -31.41 -18.44 28.74
CA SER A 242 -32.14 -18.12 29.98
C SER A 242 -31.32 -17.30 30.96
N ASP A 243 -30.02 -17.59 31.00
CA ASP A 243 -29.07 -17.09 31.99
C ASP A 243 -28.48 -15.72 31.60
N ASP A 244 -28.67 -15.30 30.35
CA ASP A 244 -28.19 -14.01 29.86
C ASP A 244 -29.13 -12.86 30.25
N PRO A 245 -28.60 -11.70 30.68
CA PRO A 245 -29.37 -10.48 30.81
C PRO A 245 -30.09 -10.13 29.50
N VAL A 246 -31.28 -9.52 29.61
CA VAL A 246 -32.11 -9.15 28.44
C VAL A 246 -31.37 -8.24 27.44
N SER A 247 -30.38 -7.48 27.89
CA SER A 247 -29.56 -6.60 27.06
C SER A 247 -28.47 -7.30 26.24
N VAL A 248 -28.16 -8.57 26.51
CA VAL A 248 -27.07 -9.30 25.84
C VAL A 248 -27.60 -10.01 24.61
N THR A 249 -27.09 -9.61 23.44
CA THR A 249 -27.32 -10.30 22.18
C THR A 249 -26.09 -11.14 21.80
N ARG A 250 -26.36 -12.34 21.31
CA ARG A 250 -25.34 -13.29 20.89
C ARG A 250 -25.50 -13.72 19.44
N TYR A 251 -24.39 -14.11 18.84
CA TYR A 251 -24.27 -14.38 17.43
C TYR A 251 -23.43 -15.63 17.19
N ALA A 252 -23.89 -16.45 16.25
CA ALA A 252 -23.14 -17.58 15.72
C ALA A 252 -22.46 -17.18 14.40
N LYS A 253 -21.53 -18.00 13.93
CA LYS A 253 -20.83 -17.78 12.67
C LYS A 253 -21.76 -17.97 11.47
N SER A 254 -21.48 -17.30 10.36
CA SER A 254 -22.24 -17.44 9.12
C SER A 254 -21.37 -17.20 7.90
N TYR A 255 -21.67 -17.88 6.78
CA TYR A 255 -21.06 -17.54 5.49
C TYR A 255 -21.36 -16.10 5.06
N ARG A 256 -22.45 -15.52 5.58
CA ARG A 256 -22.81 -14.11 5.41
C ARG A 256 -21.78 -13.15 6.02
N ASP A 257 -20.98 -13.59 6.98
CA ASP A 257 -19.92 -12.78 7.58
C ASP A 257 -18.82 -12.43 6.56
N ILE A 258 -18.66 -13.21 5.47
CA ILE A 258 -17.75 -12.87 4.36
C ILE A 258 -18.19 -11.57 3.68
N LEU A 259 -19.51 -11.37 3.49
CA LEU A 259 -20.05 -10.15 2.89
C LEU A 259 -19.74 -8.94 3.78
N PHE A 260 -19.94 -9.08 5.09
CA PHE A 260 -19.56 -8.07 6.07
C PHE A 260 -18.08 -7.69 5.93
N VAL A 261 -17.18 -8.69 5.90
CA VAL A 261 -15.73 -8.46 5.79
C VAL A 261 -15.36 -7.72 4.50
N LEU A 262 -15.92 -8.14 3.36
CA LEU A 262 -15.65 -7.50 2.08
C LEU A 262 -16.17 -6.06 2.02
N PHE A 263 -17.36 -5.80 2.57
CA PHE A 263 -17.90 -4.44 2.64
C PHE A 263 -17.04 -3.54 3.53
N TYR A 264 -16.68 -4.00 4.73
CA TYR A 264 -15.88 -3.20 5.64
C TYR A 264 -14.43 -3.03 5.17
N THR A 265 -13.91 -3.90 4.30
CA THR A 265 -12.65 -3.68 3.57
C THR A 265 -12.72 -2.42 2.69
N ILE A 266 -13.85 -2.17 2.04
CA ILE A 266 -14.11 -0.93 1.27
C ILE A 266 -14.22 0.27 2.22
N VAL A 267 -14.91 0.12 3.35
CA VAL A 267 -15.02 1.17 4.37
C VAL A 267 -13.65 1.56 4.92
N PHE A 268 -12.79 0.59 5.27
CA PHE A 268 -11.43 0.87 5.73
C PHE A 268 -10.57 1.55 4.66
N SER A 269 -10.76 1.18 3.38
CA SER A 269 -10.06 1.83 2.27
C SER A 269 -10.48 3.29 2.09
N PHE A 270 -11.77 3.59 2.21
CA PHE A 270 -12.27 4.96 2.28
C PHE A 270 -11.70 5.70 3.48
N LEU A 271 -11.80 5.12 4.68
CA LEU A 271 -11.38 5.74 5.93
C LEU A 271 -9.89 6.09 5.90
N ARG A 272 -9.04 5.16 5.45
CA ARG A 272 -7.61 5.37 5.25
C ARG A 272 -7.35 6.58 4.38
N GLN A 273 -7.92 6.60 3.19
CA GLN A 273 -7.64 7.66 2.24
C GLN A 273 -8.24 9.00 2.66
N PHE A 274 -9.43 8.99 3.26
CA PHE A 274 -10.08 10.18 3.77
C PHE A 274 -9.27 10.82 4.89
N ILE A 275 -8.90 10.05 5.92
CA ILE A 275 -8.08 10.50 7.04
C ILE A 275 -6.71 10.98 6.55
N THR A 276 -6.04 10.21 5.70
CA THR A 276 -4.70 10.57 5.19
C THR A 276 -4.70 11.90 4.45
N LEU A 277 -5.65 12.10 3.52
CA LEU A 277 -5.67 13.32 2.69
C LEU A 277 -6.28 14.53 3.40
N HIS A 278 -7.36 14.36 4.17
CA HIS A 278 -8.14 15.48 4.70
C HIS A 278 -7.78 15.85 6.15
N VAL A 279 -7.19 14.91 6.91
CA VAL A 279 -6.87 15.12 8.32
C VAL A 279 -5.36 15.17 8.52
N LEU A 280 -4.65 14.12 8.11
CA LEU A 280 -3.22 13.95 8.42
C LEU A 280 -2.31 14.80 7.54
N GLN A 281 -2.60 14.95 6.25
CA GLN A 281 -1.80 15.78 5.33
C GLN A 281 -1.77 17.27 5.74
N PRO A 282 -2.91 17.95 5.99
CA PRO A 282 -2.86 19.33 6.46
C PRO A 282 -2.19 19.45 7.84
N LEU A 283 -2.38 18.46 8.72
CA LEU A 283 -1.71 18.42 10.02
C LEU A 283 -0.18 18.30 9.87
N ALA A 284 0.31 17.43 8.98
CA ALA A 284 1.73 17.23 8.74
C ALA A 284 2.42 18.52 8.26
N VAL A 285 1.75 19.28 7.40
CA VAL A 285 2.22 20.58 6.91
C VAL A 285 2.21 21.62 8.05
N LYS A 286 1.13 21.68 8.84
CA LYS A 286 1.01 22.62 9.96
C LYS A 286 2.07 22.39 11.05
N ILE A 287 2.44 21.13 11.29
CA ILE A 287 3.47 20.75 12.25
C ILE A 287 4.90 21.01 11.71
N GLY A 288 5.05 21.30 10.41
CA GLY A 288 6.34 21.63 9.79
C GLY A 288 7.15 20.41 9.34
N THR A 289 6.48 19.30 8.99
CA THR A 289 7.18 18.10 8.49
C THR A 289 7.86 18.38 7.14
N LYS A 290 9.13 17.99 6.99
CA LYS A 290 9.87 18.14 5.72
C LYS A 290 9.07 17.52 4.56
N PRO A 291 8.89 18.19 3.40
CA PRO A 291 8.07 17.69 2.29
C PRO A 291 8.39 16.26 1.83
N LYS A 292 9.67 15.90 1.84
CA LYS A 292 10.18 14.57 1.49
C LYS A 292 9.74 13.47 2.47
N LYS A 293 9.58 13.80 3.75
CA LYS A 293 9.19 12.88 4.83
C LYS A 293 7.67 12.80 5.02
N ILE A 294 6.89 13.70 4.40
CA ILE A 294 5.41 13.72 4.51
C ILE A 294 4.79 12.36 4.18
N PRO A 295 5.07 11.69 3.04
CA PRO A 295 4.40 10.43 2.72
C PRO A 295 4.59 9.35 3.78
N ARG A 296 5.81 9.22 4.31
CA ARG A 296 6.15 8.25 5.37
C ARG A 296 5.52 8.62 6.71
N PHE A 297 5.48 9.91 7.03
CA PHE A 297 4.76 10.40 8.20
C PHE A 297 3.27 10.05 8.11
N LEU A 298 2.64 10.23 6.95
CA LEU A 298 1.22 9.93 6.75
C LEU A 298 0.92 8.43 6.90
N GLU A 299 1.76 7.57 6.35
CA GLU A 299 1.66 6.10 6.53
C GLU A 299 1.68 5.73 8.02
N GLN A 300 2.65 6.24 8.78
CA GLN A 300 2.79 5.94 10.20
C GLN A 300 1.71 6.60 11.06
N ALA A 301 1.28 7.82 10.73
CA ALA A 301 0.25 8.52 11.50
C ALA A 301 -1.13 7.86 11.34
N TYR A 302 -1.47 7.34 10.15
CA TYR A 302 -2.67 6.53 9.97
C TYR A 302 -2.58 5.23 10.79
N THR A 303 -1.43 4.56 10.74
CA THR A 303 -1.15 3.34 11.51
C THR A 303 -1.33 3.59 13.01
N PHE A 304 -0.82 4.71 13.53
CA PHE A 304 -1.00 5.13 14.91
C PHE A 304 -2.47 5.32 15.28
N LEU A 305 -3.25 6.07 14.48
CA LEU A 305 -4.67 6.29 14.75
C LEU A 305 -5.47 4.99 14.74
N TYR A 306 -5.17 4.10 13.79
CA TYR A 306 -5.83 2.80 13.70
C TYR A 306 -5.53 1.92 14.91
N PHE A 307 -4.26 1.73 15.26
CA PHE A 307 -3.89 0.88 16.40
C PHE A 307 -4.31 1.47 17.74
N LEU A 308 -4.38 2.80 17.87
CA LEU A 308 -4.91 3.44 19.07
C LEU A 308 -6.40 3.10 19.25
N ALA A 309 -7.19 3.18 18.18
CA ALA A 309 -8.60 2.86 18.23
C ALA A 309 -8.85 1.35 18.40
N SER A 310 -8.26 0.52 17.54
CA SER A 310 -8.43 -0.94 17.57
C SER A 310 -7.84 -1.59 18.81
N GLY A 311 -6.67 -1.15 19.28
CA GLY A 311 -6.07 -1.64 20.53
C GLY A 311 -6.90 -1.29 21.75
N SER A 312 -7.45 -0.06 21.82
CA SER A 312 -8.36 0.34 22.91
C SER A 312 -9.65 -0.49 22.92
N ILE A 313 -10.25 -0.71 21.74
CA ILE A 313 -11.45 -1.55 21.60
C ILE A 313 -11.13 -3.01 21.93
N GLY A 314 -9.98 -3.53 21.52
CA GLY A 314 -9.53 -4.90 21.81
C GLY A 314 -9.33 -5.15 23.31
N ILE A 315 -8.72 -4.20 24.03
CA ILE A 315 -8.60 -4.24 25.49
C ILE A 315 -10.01 -4.25 26.13
N TRP A 316 -10.91 -3.38 25.67
CA TRP A 316 -12.28 -3.35 26.17
C TRP A 316 -13.04 -4.64 25.88
N VAL A 317 -12.92 -5.23 24.67
CA VAL A 317 -13.49 -6.54 24.32
C VAL A 317 -12.93 -7.63 25.23
N MET A 318 -11.62 -7.64 25.47
CA MET A 318 -11.00 -8.60 26.37
C MET A 318 -11.52 -8.48 27.80
N TYR A 319 -11.75 -7.25 28.28
CA TYR A 319 -12.30 -6.98 29.61
C TYR A 319 -13.70 -7.56 29.80
N GLN A 320 -14.52 -7.60 28.75
CA GLN A 320 -15.86 -8.18 28.77
C GLN A 320 -15.87 -9.72 28.76
N GLU A 321 -14.71 -10.33 28.51
CA GLU A 321 -14.54 -11.79 28.39
C GLU A 321 -13.78 -12.38 29.59
N PRO A 322 -14.02 -13.65 29.94
CA PRO A 322 -13.37 -14.29 31.08
C PRO A 322 -11.84 -14.37 30.93
N THR A 323 -11.32 -14.16 29.72
CA THR A 323 -9.90 -14.09 29.41
C THR A 323 -9.18 -12.86 29.96
N TRP A 324 -9.88 -11.86 30.52
CA TRP A 324 -9.26 -10.70 31.16
C TRP A 324 -8.43 -11.09 32.39
N TRP A 325 -7.15 -10.74 32.56
CA TRP A 325 -6.15 -10.24 31.62
C TRP A 325 -5.18 -11.38 31.33
N TYR A 326 -5.29 -11.99 30.14
CA TYR A 326 -4.58 -13.22 29.75
C TYR A 326 -4.70 -14.35 30.78
N ARG A 327 -5.93 -14.58 31.28
CA ARG A 327 -6.31 -15.83 31.94
C ARG A 327 -6.51 -16.90 30.86
N THR A 328 -5.45 -17.65 30.61
CA THR A 328 -5.31 -18.50 29.43
C THR A 328 -6.12 -19.79 29.54
N GLU A 329 -6.51 -20.19 30.75
CA GLU A 329 -7.39 -21.34 31.00
C GLU A 329 -8.73 -21.18 30.26
N HIS A 330 -9.24 -19.95 30.17
CA HIS A 330 -10.50 -19.64 29.51
C HIS A 330 -10.42 -19.66 27.97
N PHE A 331 -9.22 -19.84 27.38
CA PHE A 331 -9.10 -20.14 25.96
C PHE A 331 -9.65 -21.53 25.61
N TRP A 332 -9.70 -22.44 26.57
CA TRP A 332 -10.03 -23.85 26.37
C TRP A 332 -11.30 -24.25 27.10
N LEU A 333 -11.53 -23.69 28.28
CA LEU A 333 -12.76 -23.94 29.05
C LEU A 333 -13.98 -23.50 28.24
N GLY A 334 -14.98 -24.39 28.16
CA GLY A 334 -16.21 -24.12 27.42
C GLY A 334 -16.04 -24.07 25.90
N TYR A 335 -14.91 -24.54 25.35
CA TYR A 335 -14.79 -24.77 23.91
C TYR A 335 -15.82 -25.83 23.46
N PRO A 336 -16.53 -25.66 22.33
CA PRO A 336 -16.39 -24.59 21.33
C PRO A 336 -17.09 -23.27 21.67
N HIS A 337 -16.40 -22.14 21.48
CA HIS A 337 -16.94 -20.78 21.67
C HIS A 337 -17.71 -20.27 20.44
N TRP A 338 -18.66 -21.06 19.93
CA TRP A 338 -19.45 -20.69 18.75
C TRP A 338 -20.48 -19.59 19.03
N ASP A 339 -20.91 -19.49 20.30
CA ASP A 339 -21.88 -18.52 20.78
C ASP A 339 -21.18 -17.25 21.29
N MET A 340 -21.05 -16.26 20.42
CA MET A 340 -20.25 -15.06 20.65
C MET A 340 -21.12 -13.86 21.02
N LYS A 341 -20.69 -13.08 22.02
CA LYS A 341 -21.29 -11.77 22.30
C LYS A 341 -21.09 -10.82 21.11
N TYR A 342 -21.97 -9.82 21.00
CA TYR A 342 -21.91 -8.80 19.94
C TYR A 342 -20.51 -8.20 19.73
N HIS A 343 -19.86 -7.76 20.81
CA HIS A 343 -18.61 -7.00 20.72
C HIS A 343 -17.43 -7.83 20.24
N ILE A 344 -17.28 -9.09 20.69
CA ILE A 344 -16.18 -9.94 20.22
C ILE A 344 -16.38 -10.30 18.74
N LYS A 345 -17.60 -10.65 18.32
CA LYS A 345 -17.87 -10.95 16.90
C LYS A 345 -17.61 -9.72 16.02
N LEU A 346 -18.13 -8.56 16.42
CA LEU A 346 -17.93 -7.30 15.67
C LEU A 346 -16.44 -6.96 15.55
N TYR A 347 -15.73 -6.93 16.68
CA TYR A 347 -14.32 -6.59 16.72
C TYR A 347 -13.50 -7.53 15.83
N TYR A 348 -13.76 -8.83 15.91
CA TYR A 348 -13.04 -9.84 15.15
C TYR A 348 -13.25 -9.70 13.62
N LEU A 349 -14.49 -9.47 13.17
CA LEU A 349 -14.79 -9.28 11.74
C LEU A 349 -14.24 -7.95 11.22
N LEU A 350 -14.29 -6.88 12.02
CA LEU A 350 -13.68 -5.60 11.65
C LEU A 350 -12.16 -5.70 11.56
N GLN A 351 -11.51 -6.41 12.49
CA GLN A 351 -10.08 -6.71 12.40
C GLN A 351 -9.75 -7.49 11.14
N THR A 352 -10.51 -8.54 10.84
CA THR A 352 -10.35 -9.33 9.61
C THR A 352 -10.45 -8.45 8.36
N SER A 353 -11.40 -7.51 8.34
CA SER A 353 -11.59 -6.55 7.24
C SER A 353 -10.41 -5.60 7.07
N TYR A 354 -9.85 -5.10 8.17
CA TYR A 354 -8.68 -4.23 8.14
C TYR A 354 -7.44 -4.98 7.66
N TRP A 355 -7.16 -6.17 8.19
CA TRP A 355 -6.00 -6.96 7.77
C TRP A 355 -6.10 -7.41 6.32
N LEU A 356 -7.31 -7.70 5.83
CA LEU A 356 -7.55 -7.93 4.40
C LEU A 356 -7.29 -6.68 3.58
N GLN A 357 -7.75 -5.52 4.04
CA GLN A 357 -7.47 -4.22 3.42
C GLN A 357 -5.96 -3.93 3.36
N GLN A 358 -5.22 -4.17 4.44
CA GLN A 358 -3.77 -3.97 4.49
C GLN A 358 -3.02 -4.92 3.56
N MET A 359 -3.47 -6.17 3.44
CA MET A 359 -2.93 -7.12 2.46
C MET A 359 -3.10 -6.61 1.02
N LEU A 360 -4.28 -6.07 0.68
CA LEU A 360 -4.52 -5.47 -0.64
C LEU A 360 -3.61 -4.27 -0.91
N VAL A 361 -3.38 -3.42 0.10
CA VAL A 361 -2.43 -2.29 0.01
C VAL A 361 -1.02 -2.77 -0.36
N LEU A 362 -0.54 -3.84 0.26
CA LEU A 362 0.79 -4.40 0.00
C LEU A 362 0.89 -5.05 -1.38
N ILE A 363 -0.10 -5.86 -1.77
CA ILE A 363 -0.12 -6.55 -3.08
C ILE A 363 -0.20 -5.56 -4.23
N LEU A 364 -1.03 -4.53 -4.09
CA LEU A 364 -1.16 -3.45 -5.09
C LEU A 364 0.00 -2.46 -5.05
N ARG A 365 0.98 -2.65 -4.15
CA ARG A 365 2.15 -1.78 -3.96
C ARG A 365 1.78 -0.30 -3.81
N LEU A 366 0.68 -0.05 -3.07
CA LEU A 366 0.27 1.32 -2.75
C LEU A 366 1.21 1.98 -1.73
N GLU A 367 1.98 1.16 -1.00
CA GLU A 367 3.08 1.59 -0.14
C GLU A 367 4.42 1.28 -0.81
N LYS A 368 5.39 2.20 -0.73
CA LYS A 368 6.73 1.98 -1.27
C LYS A 368 7.38 0.78 -0.55
N PRO A 369 7.80 -0.28 -1.28
CA PRO A 369 8.46 -1.45 -0.69
C PRO A 369 9.62 -1.05 0.21
N ARG A 370 9.81 -1.81 1.28
CA ARG A 370 10.93 -1.67 2.24
C ARG A 370 11.92 -2.81 2.05
N LYS A 371 13.09 -2.74 2.69
CA LYS A 371 14.13 -3.78 2.59
C LYS A 371 13.64 -5.16 3.06
N ASP A 372 12.68 -5.19 3.99
CA ASP A 372 12.05 -6.40 4.53
C ASP A 372 10.67 -6.70 3.90
N PHE A 373 10.45 -6.28 2.65
CA PHE A 373 9.14 -6.40 2.00
C PHE A 373 8.66 -7.85 1.88
N ASN A 374 9.55 -8.80 1.59
CA ASN A 374 9.16 -10.21 1.41
C ASN A 374 8.74 -10.83 2.75
N GLU A 375 9.48 -10.55 3.82
CA GLU A 375 9.17 -10.96 5.18
C GLU A 375 7.85 -10.35 5.64
N LEU A 376 7.61 -9.07 5.33
CA LEU A 376 6.36 -8.38 5.62
C LEU A 376 5.18 -9.02 4.88
N VAL A 377 5.34 -9.39 3.60
CA VAL A 377 4.27 -10.07 2.84
C VAL A 377 3.99 -11.47 3.39
N MET A 378 5.03 -12.26 3.67
CA MET A 378 4.88 -13.60 4.26
C MET A 378 4.19 -13.54 5.62
N HIS A 379 4.55 -12.55 6.45
CA HIS A 379 3.85 -12.27 7.69
C HIS A 379 2.35 -12.03 7.46
N HIS A 380 1.96 -11.19 6.50
CA HIS A 380 0.54 -10.91 6.25
C HIS A 380 -0.22 -12.14 5.76
N ILE A 381 0.42 -13.03 4.99
CA ILE A 381 -0.18 -14.32 4.61
C ILE A 381 -0.46 -15.16 5.86
N VAL A 382 0.53 -15.32 6.74
CA VAL A 382 0.39 -16.11 7.97
C VAL A 382 -0.62 -15.47 8.93
N THR A 383 -0.62 -14.15 9.07
CA THR A 383 -1.57 -13.39 9.90
C THR A 383 -2.99 -13.57 9.39
N LEU A 384 -3.26 -13.41 8.09
CA LEU A 384 -4.59 -13.67 7.54
C LEU A 384 -5.03 -15.13 7.71
N TRP A 385 -4.10 -16.08 7.55
CA TRP A 385 -4.39 -17.48 7.83
C TRP A 385 -4.76 -17.69 9.30
N LEU A 386 -3.99 -17.14 10.25
CA LEU A 386 -4.26 -17.24 11.70
C LEU A 386 -5.63 -16.65 12.06
N ILE A 387 -5.97 -15.48 11.52
CA ILE A 387 -7.24 -14.79 11.77
C ILE A 387 -8.41 -15.62 11.23
N LEU A 388 -8.36 -16.01 9.96
CA LEU A 388 -9.44 -16.77 9.33
C LEU A 388 -9.58 -18.15 9.95
N TRP A 389 -8.46 -18.84 10.18
CA TRP A 389 -8.47 -20.19 10.74
C TRP A 389 -8.97 -20.21 12.18
N SER A 390 -8.52 -19.30 13.04
CA SER A 390 -9.00 -19.24 14.43
C SER A 390 -10.48 -18.85 14.52
N TYR A 391 -11.01 -18.03 13.60
CA TYR A 391 -12.46 -17.81 13.50
C TYR A 391 -13.21 -19.08 13.08
N LEU A 392 -12.70 -19.80 12.08
CA LEU A 392 -13.31 -21.04 11.56
C LEU A 392 -13.39 -22.14 12.61
N ILE A 393 -12.39 -22.27 13.48
CA ILE A 393 -12.33 -23.33 14.50
C ILE A 393 -12.78 -22.90 15.89
N ASN A 394 -13.44 -21.74 16.04
CA ASN A 394 -13.98 -21.22 17.32
C ASN A 394 -12.91 -20.83 18.38
N LEU A 395 -11.78 -20.28 17.95
CA LEU A 395 -10.71 -19.78 18.82
C LEU A 395 -10.61 -18.24 18.81
N SER A 396 -11.75 -17.56 18.68
CA SER A 396 -11.83 -16.09 18.63
C SER A 396 -11.23 -15.42 19.87
N MET A 397 -11.28 -16.08 21.04
CA MET A 397 -10.69 -15.58 22.29
C MET A 397 -9.15 -15.54 22.24
N ILE A 398 -8.50 -16.60 21.72
CA ILE A 398 -7.06 -16.63 21.50
C ILE A 398 -6.68 -15.57 20.46
N GLY A 399 -7.46 -15.47 19.37
CA GLY A 399 -7.23 -14.44 18.34
C GLY A 399 -7.33 -13.02 18.89
N ASN A 400 -8.32 -12.73 19.75
CA ASN A 400 -8.42 -11.43 20.45
C ASN A 400 -7.20 -11.15 21.34
N ALA A 401 -6.71 -12.16 22.07
CA ALA A 401 -5.48 -12.01 22.85
C ALA A 401 -4.27 -11.67 21.99
N ILE A 402 -4.10 -12.35 20.85
CA ILE A 402 -3.04 -12.05 19.89
C ILE A 402 -3.21 -10.63 19.33
N PHE A 403 -4.42 -10.22 18.89
CA PHE A 403 -4.66 -8.85 18.42
C PHE A 403 -4.26 -7.79 19.45
N VAL A 404 -4.64 -7.96 20.72
CA VAL A 404 -4.28 -7.01 21.78
C VAL A 404 -2.77 -6.93 21.98
N THR A 405 -2.05 -8.06 22.03
CA THR A 405 -0.58 -8.01 22.10
C THR A 405 0.02 -7.29 20.90
N MET A 406 -0.62 -7.40 19.75
CA MET A 406 -0.09 -6.91 18.49
C MET A 406 -0.33 -5.40 18.36
N ASP A 407 -1.57 -4.96 18.44
CA ASP A 407 -1.95 -3.57 18.20
C ASP A 407 -1.35 -2.63 19.25
N VAL A 408 -1.36 -3.02 20.53
CA VAL A 408 -0.91 -2.14 21.64
C VAL A 408 0.57 -1.79 21.52
N SER A 409 1.44 -2.73 21.12
CA SER A 409 2.85 -2.41 20.90
C SER A 409 3.05 -1.46 19.72
N ASP A 410 2.24 -1.61 18.67
CA ASP A 410 2.42 -0.90 17.41
C ASP A 410 1.95 0.56 17.50
N ILE A 411 1.08 0.89 18.47
CA ILE A 411 0.77 2.28 18.86
C ILE A 411 2.08 3.04 19.14
N PHE A 412 2.93 2.49 20.01
CA PHE A 412 4.15 3.18 20.45
C PHE A 412 5.22 3.20 19.37
N LEU A 413 5.29 2.14 18.54
CA LEU A 413 6.19 2.13 17.37
C LEU A 413 5.82 3.23 16.37
N ALA A 414 4.54 3.29 16.00
CA ALA A 414 4.05 4.27 15.04
C ALA A 414 4.22 5.69 15.59
N LEU A 415 3.95 5.92 16.88
CA LEU A 415 4.16 7.19 17.56
C LEU A 415 5.63 7.62 17.55
N ALA A 416 6.55 6.71 17.89
CA ALA A 416 8.00 6.98 17.87
C ALA A 416 8.46 7.40 16.47
N LYS A 417 8.00 6.70 15.42
CA LYS A 417 8.34 7.03 14.03
C LYS A 417 7.75 8.37 13.58
N CYS A 418 6.47 8.63 13.88
CA CYS A 418 5.83 9.92 13.60
C CYS A 418 6.63 11.07 14.22
N TYR A 419 7.05 10.92 15.47
CA TYR A 419 7.83 11.94 16.15
C TYR A 419 9.20 12.14 15.50
N ASN A 420 9.91 11.05 15.17
CA ASN A 420 11.21 11.10 14.52
C ASN A 420 11.16 11.76 13.12
N TYR A 421 10.07 11.61 12.37
CA TYR A 421 9.90 12.31 11.08
C TYR A 421 9.71 13.83 11.23
N VAL A 422 9.12 14.27 12.34
CA VAL A 422 8.87 15.69 12.60
C VAL A 422 10.08 16.36 13.24
N ARG A 423 10.66 15.73 14.27
CA ARG A 423 11.84 16.24 15.01
C ARG A 423 12.88 15.13 15.17
N PRO A 424 13.71 14.89 14.15
CA PRO A 424 14.79 13.92 14.24
C PRO A 424 15.73 14.25 15.41
N GLY A 425 16.12 13.23 16.19
CA GLY A 425 17.12 13.37 17.27
C GLY A 425 16.64 14.07 18.55
N HIS A 426 15.37 14.48 18.63
CA HIS A 426 14.84 15.11 19.86
C HIS A 426 14.58 14.06 20.95
N TRP A 427 14.97 14.36 22.20
CA TRP A 427 14.96 13.43 23.33
C TRP A 427 13.62 12.72 23.57
N LEU A 428 12.51 13.42 23.33
CA LEU A 428 11.16 12.86 23.49
C LEU A 428 10.92 11.68 22.53
N GLY A 429 11.45 11.73 21.30
CA GLY A 429 11.37 10.62 20.36
C GLY A 429 12.12 9.39 20.86
N ASN A 430 13.32 9.61 21.41
CA ASN A 430 14.15 8.55 22.00
C ASN A 430 13.46 7.94 23.23
N PHE A 431 12.81 8.77 24.05
CA PHE A 431 12.03 8.32 25.20
C PHE A 431 10.85 7.44 24.77
N ILE A 432 10.06 7.88 23.78
CA ILE A 432 8.93 7.09 23.25
C ILE A 432 9.44 5.77 22.65
N PHE A 433 10.57 5.80 21.94
CA PHE A 433 11.19 4.60 21.39
C PHE A 433 11.68 3.63 22.49
N GLY A 434 12.29 4.14 23.56
CA GLY A 434 12.68 3.33 24.72
C GLY A 434 11.47 2.72 25.43
N PHE A 435 10.39 3.49 25.62
CA PHE A 435 9.14 2.98 26.17
C PHE A 435 8.49 1.91 25.28
N PHE A 436 8.52 2.11 23.96
CA PHE A 436 8.09 1.12 22.98
C PHE A 436 8.80 -0.23 23.18
N ILE A 437 10.11 -0.25 23.45
CA ILE A 437 10.86 -1.50 23.67
C ILE A 437 10.36 -2.25 24.90
N LEU A 438 10.05 -1.54 25.99
CA LEU A 438 9.47 -2.14 27.20
C LEU A 438 8.11 -2.76 26.90
N VAL A 439 7.24 -2.02 26.22
CA VAL A 439 5.90 -2.50 25.82
C VAL A 439 6.02 -3.69 24.87
N TRP A 440 6.89 -3.63 23.85
CA TRP A 440 7.14 -4.72 22.92
C TRP A 440 7.62 -5.98 23.64
N THR A 441 8.56 -5.85 24.57
CA THR A 441 9.08 -6.99 25.34
C THR A 441 7.96 -7.68 26.13
N TYR A 442 7.11 -6.91 26.80
CA TYR A 442 6.01 -7.47 27.58
C TYR A 442 4.90 -8.05 26.67
N MET A 443 4.44 -7.29 25.67
CA MET A 443 3.32 -7.65 24.81
C MET A 443 3.68 -8.74 23.80
N ARG A 444 4.76 -8.57 23.05
CA ARG A 444 5.12 -9.43 21.93
C ARG A 444 5.93 -10.65 22.34
N HIS A 445 6.55 -10.66 23.51
CA HIS A 445 7.36 -11.80 23.97
C HIS A 445 6.79 -12.44 25.22
N TRP A 446 6.65 -11.71 26.34
CA TRP A 446 6.19 -12.33 27.58
C TRP A 446 4.75 -12.87 27.46
N LEU A 447 3.81 -12.07 26.95
CA LEU A 447 2.43 -12.52 26.73
C LEU A 447 2.31 -13.58 25.63
N ASN A 448 3.11 -13.47 24.56
CA ASN A 448 3.13 -14.49 23.51
C ASN A 448 3.62 -15.85 24.05
N MET A 449 4.68 -15.85 24.88
CA MET A 449 5.16 -17.06 25.58
C MET A 449 4.09 -17.65 26.50
N ARG A 450 3.31 -16.81 27.20
CA ARG A 450 2.17 -17.27 28.00
C ARG A 450 1.10 -17.96 27.16
N ILE A 451 0.77 -17.41 25.98
CA ILE A 451 -0.18 -18.04 25.05
C ILE A 451 0.38 -19.38 24.53
N LEU A 452 1.65 -19.44 24.13
CA LEU A 452 2.27 -20.69 23.68
C LEU A 452 2.29 -21.75 24.78
N TYR A 453 2.61 -21.36 26.01
CA TYR A 453 2.55 -22.25 27.17
C TYR A 453 1.14 -22.79 27.40
N SER A 454 0.11 -21.97 27.23
CA SER A 454 -1.29 -22.39 27.33
C SER A 454 -1.66 -23.39 26.24
N VAL A 455 -1.26 -23.15 24.98
CA VAL A 455 -1.47 -24.14 23.90
C VAL A 455 -0.75 -25.45 24.18
N TRP A 456 0.42 -25.41 24.82
CA TRP A 456 1.17 -26.61 25.16
C TRP A 456 0.58 -27.39 26.35
N SER A 457 0.21 -26.70 27.42
CA SER A 457 -0.12 -27.33 28.72
C SER A 457 -1.62 -27.36 29.03
N GLU A 458 -2.39 -26.38 28.55
CA GLU A 458 -3.81 -26.20 28.88
C GLU A 458 -4.75 -26.69 27.78
N PHE A 459 -4.25 -27.17 26.64
CA PHE A 459 -5.06 -27.75 25.57
C PHE A 459 -5.96 -28.90 26.08
N THR A 460 -5.51 -29.63 27.11
CA THR A 460 -6.28 -30.69 27.74
C THR A 460 -7.42 -30.19 28.64
N LEU A 461 -7.60 -28.88 28.81
CA LEU A 461 -8.78 -28.33 29.50
C LEU A 461 -10.05 -28.37 28.63
N ILE A 462 -9.91 -28.65 27.33
CA ILE A 462 -11.05 -28.87 26.44
C ILE A 462 -11.84 -30.10 26.95
N PRO A 463 -13.17 -29.98 27.15
CA PRO A 463 -14.03 -31.11 27.53
C PRO A 463 -13.83 -32.30 26.61
N LEU A 464 -13.75 -33.52 27.17
CA LEU A 464 -13.46 -34.74 26.39
C LEU A 464 -14.48 -34.99 25.27
N GLU A 465 -15.75 -34.64 25.51
CA GLU A 465 -16.83 -34.69 24.50
C GLU A 465 -16.57 -33.79 23.28
N ASN A 466 -15.83 -32.71 23.48
CA ASN A 466 -15.49 -31.72 22.46
C ASN A 466 -14.09 -31.95 21.87
N ARG A 467 -13.44 -33.08 22.17
CA ARG A 467 -12.17 -33.46 21.53
C ARG A 467 -12.36 -34.35 20.32
N ARG A 468 -13.17 -33.88 19.38
CA ARG A 468 -13.50 -34.61 18.14
C ARG A 468 -13.56 -33.67 16.95
N TRP A 469 -13.41 -34.22 15.74
CA TRP A 469 -13.64 -33.49 14.52
C TRP A 469 -15.08 -33.75 14.06
N TRP A 470 -16.01 -32.85 14.40
CA TRP A 470 -17.41 -32.98 14.04
C TRP A 470 -18.02 -31.62 13.72
N THR A 471 -18.19 -31.35 12.43
CA THR A 471 -18.58 -30.04 11.92
C THR A 471 -20.00 -29.59 12.30
N PRO A 472 -21.02 -30.46 12.45
CA PRO A 472 -22.37 -30.02 12.85
C PRO A 472 -22.43 -29.38 14.25
N ASP A 473 -21.62 -29.86 15.19
CA ASP A 473 -21.58 -29.31 16.56
C ASP A 473 -20.56 -28.14 16.67
N GLY A 474 -19.89 -27.79 15.57
CA GLY A 474 -18.86 -26.76 15.57
C GLY A 474 -17.59 -27.15 16.33
N VAL A 475 -17.33 -28.45 16.49
CA VAL A 475 -16.19 -28.99 17.24
C VAL A 475 -15.09 -29.42 16.27
N TRP A 476 -13.87 -28.95 16.50
CA TRP A 476 -12.73 -29.18 15.59
C TRP A 476 -11.48 -29.72 16.30
N MET A 477 -11.49 -29.89 17.62
CA MET A 477 -10.27 -30.04 18.43
C MET A 477 -9.87 -31.49 18.67
N VAL A 478 -9.27 -32.12 17.66
CA VAL A 478 -8.57 -33.42 17.81
C VAL A 478 -7.13 -33.22 18.29
N ASP A 479 -6.49 -34.25 18.87
CA ASP A 479 -5.18 -34.11 19.53
C ASP A 479 -4.08 -33.47 18.65
N TRP A 480 -4.07 -33.75 17.34
CA TRP A 480 -3.09 -33.15 16.43
C TRP A 480 -3.34 -31.65 16.13
N MET A 481 -4.54 -31.13 16.42
CA MET A 481 -4.87 -29.70 16.21
C MET A 481 -4.09 -28.79 17.17
N GLN A 482 -3.61 -29.32 18.29
CA GLN A 482 -2.69 -28.60 19.18
C GLN A 482 -1.48 -28.07 18.39
N TRP A 483 -0.91 -28.88 17.50
CA TRP A 483 0.24 -28.49 16.66
C TRP A 483 -0.12 -27.46 15.59
N GLN A 484 -1.33 -27.52 15.04
CA GLN A 484 -1.83 -26.52 14.09
C GLN A 484 -2.03 -25.15 14.73
N ILE A 485 -2.28 -25.08 16.03
CA ILE A 485 -2.37 -23.82 16.78
C ILE A 485 -0.97 -23.38 17.22
N PHE A 486 -0.19 -24.32 17.76
CA PHE A 486 1.12 -24.04 18.34
C PHE A 486 2.15 -23.57 17.31
N LEU A 487 2.30 -24.29 16.20
CA LEU A 487 3.37 -24.03 15.23
C LEU A 487 3.25 -22.63 14.60
N PRO A 488 2.08 -22.15 14.14
CA PRO A 488 1.96 -20.82 13.55
C PRO A 488 2.18 -19.68 14.58
N ILE A 489 1.76 -19.87 15.84
CA ILE A 489 2.05 -18.89 16.91
C ILE A 489 3.55 -18.89 17.23
N LEU A 490 4.21 -20.05 17.21
CA LEU A 490 5.66 -20.16 17.40
C LEU A 490 6.43 -19.50 16.24
N LEU A 491 6.00 -19.69 14.99
CA LEU A 491 6.56 -19.00 13.82
C LEU A 491 6.38 -17.49 13.93
N LEU A 492 5.22 -17.04 14.40
CA LEU A 492 4.97 -15.63 14.69
C LEU A 492 5.91 -15.09 15.78
N GLN A 493 6.21 -15.88 16.81
CA GLN A 493 7.20 -15.52 17.82
C GLN A 493 8.61 -15.38 17.23
N PHE A 494 9.05 -16.30 16.36
CA PHE A 494 10.36 -16.19 15.72
C PHE A 494 10.48 -14.93 14.88
N LEU A 495 9.41 -14.56 14.18
CA LEU A 495 9.38 -13.31 13.42
C LEU A 495 9.42 -12.08 14.34
N ASN A 496 8.71 -12.11 15.47
CA ASN A 496 8.81 -11.04 16.47
C ASN A 496 10.24 -10.93 17.03
N LEU A 497 10.95 -12.05 17.26
CA LEU A 497 12.35 -12.05 17.69
C LEU A 497 13.29 -11.48 16.61
N PHE A 498 13.05 -11.79 15.35
CA PHE A 498 13.78 -11.20 14.23
C PHE A 498 13.67 -9.67 14.23
N TRP A 499 12.46 -9.12 14.36
CA TRP A 499 12.30 -7.67 14.46
C TRP A 499 12.83 -7.09 15.77
N TYR A 500 12.74 -7.83 16.88
CA TYR A 500 13.29 -7.41 18.17
C TYR A 500 14.81 -7.25 18.10
N PHE A 501 15.51 -8.15 17.41
CA PHE A 501 16.94 -8.01 17.13
C PHE A 501 17.24 -6.70 16.38
N LEU A 502 16.46 -6.36 15.36
CA LEU A 502 16.62 -5.09 14.63
C LEU A 502 16.35 -3.87 15.51
N ILE A 503 15.32 -3.93 16.36
CA ILE A 503 14.97 -2.85 17.30
C ILE A 503 16.11 -2.58 18.28
N TRP A 504 16.68 -3.64 18.87
CA TRP A 504 17.84 -3.51 19.76
C TRP A 504 19.07 -2.98 19.02
N ARG A 505 19.30 -3.39 17.78
CA ARG A 505 20.39 -2.86 16.95
C ARG A 505 20.24 -1.35 16.72
N ILE A 506 19.02 -0.89 16.45
CA ILE A 506 18.69 0.55 16.34
C ILE A 506 18.91 1.26 17.68
N LEU A 507 18.49 0.68 18.81
CA LEU A 507 18.71 1.26 20.13
C LEU A 507 20.20 1.43 20.45
N ILE A 508 21.02 0.40 20.21
CA ILE A 508 22.46 0.45 20.46
C ILE A 508 23.09 1.54 19.59
N ARG A 509 22.71 1.64 18.31
CA ARG A 509 23.18 2.72 17.43
C ARG A 509 22.73 4.09 17.93
N ALA A 510 21.50 4.21 18.39
CA ALA A 510 20.97 5.46 18.95
C ALA A 510 21.75 5.90 20.19
N LEU A 511 22.10 4.97 21.09
CA LEU A 511 22.87 5.26 22.30
C LEU A 511 24.34 5.60 21.99
N VAL A 512 24.96 4.94 21.01
CA VAL A 512 26.38 5.13 20.67
C VAL A 512 26.59 6.38 19.80
N TYR A 513 25.70 6.65 18.84
CA TYR A 513 25.88 7.71 17.83
C TYR A 513 24.89 8.88 17.96
N ASN A 514 24.03 8.87 18.98
CA ASN A 514 22.95 9.86 19.20
C ASN A 514 22.07 10.12 17.96
N HIS A 515 21.88 9.08 17.13
CA HIS A 515 21.14 9.16 15.88
C HIS A 515 20.19 7.97 15.73
N LEU A 516 18.88 8.25 15.66
CA LEU A 516 17.81 7.28 15.42
C LEU A 516 17.46 7.23 13.93
N ALA A 517 18.25 6.48 13.17
CA ALA A 517 17.92 6.09 11.79
C ALA A 517 17.22 4.72 11.77
N ASP A 518 16.13 4.61 10.99
CA ASP A 518 15.36 3.37 10.82
C ASP A 518 16.00 2.52 9.71
N GLU A 519 16.79 1.51 10.05
CA GLU A 519 17.50 0.69 9.05
C GLU A 519 16.59 -0.08 8.06
N ARG A 520 15.29 -0.14 8.33
CA ARG A 520 14.28 -0.75 7.48
C ARG A 520 13.86 0.15 6.31
N SER A 521 14.12 1.46 6.38
CA SER A 521 13.91 2.34 5.23
C SER A 521 14.96 2.07 4.15
N ASP A 522 14.52 2.14 2.89
CA ASP A 522 15.43 2.20 1.75
C ASP A 522 16.09 3.57 1.76
N ASP A 523 17.22 3.65 2.46
CA ASP A 523 18.08 4.83 2.49
C ASP A 523 18.88 4.86 1.17
N GLU A 524 18.24 5.36 0.12
CA GLU A 524 18.96 6.06 -0.95
C GLU A 524 19.22 7.53 -0.57
N ASP A 525 18.93 7.93 0.68
CA ASP A 525 18.74 9.34 1.01
C ASP A 525 19.38 9.86 2.31
N ASP A 526 19.87 8.98 3.18
CA ASP A 526 20.59 9.40 4.39
C ASP A 526 22.00 9.97 4.09
N GLY A 527 22.42 9.95 2.83
CA GLY A 527 23.66 10.60 2.38
C GLY A 527 23.63 12.12 2.52
N GLU A 528 22.47 12.77 2.36
CA GLU A 528 22.34 14.23 2.49
C GLU A 528 22.23 14.66 3.96
N ASP A 529 21.43 13.96 4.79
CA ASP A 529 21.26 14.30 6.22
C ASP A 529 22.56 14.02 7.04
N ALA A 530 23.46 13.13 6.57
CA ALA A 530 24.77 12.87 7.19
C ALA A 530 25.85 13.91 6.85
N GLU A 531 25.75 14.60 5.70
CA GLU A 531 26.61 15.73 5.36
C GLU A 531 26.21 16.98 6.14
N ASP A 532 24.92 17.28 6.27
CA ASP A 532 24.42 18.42 7.05
C ASP A 532 24.75 18.32 8.55
N ALA A 533 24.74 17.11 9.12
CA ALA A 533 25.13 16.87 10.52
C ALA A 533 26.64 16.98 10.78
N LYS A 534 27.48 16.81 9.74
CA LYS A 534 28.94 17.04 9.83
C LYS A 534 29.29 18.51 9.66
N VAL A 535 28.60 19.23 8.77
CA VAL A 535 28.81 20.68 8.56
C VAL A 535 28.44 21.50 9.80
N GLY A 536 27.43 21.08 10.57
CA GLY A 536 27.06 21.74 11.83
C GLY A 536 28.01 21.53 13.02
N LYS A 537 29.07 20.72 12.89
CA LYS A 537 30.09 20.51 13.93
C LYS A 537 31.44 21.18 13.62
N GLU A 538 31.58 21.81 12.44
CA GLU A 538 32.78 22.56 12.03
C GLU A 538 32.53 24.08 11.93
N GLN A 539 31.49 24.62 12.58
CA GLN A 539 31.29 26.07 12.75
C GLN A 539 31.27 26.48 14.22
#